data_AF-A0A0D8FWX9-F1
#
_entry.id   AF-A0A0D8FWX9-F1
#
_cell.length_a   1.000
_cell.length_b   1.000
_cell.length_c   1.000
_cell.angle_alpha   90.00
_cell.angle_beta   90.00
_cell.angle_gamma   90.00
#
_symmetry.space_group_name_H-M   'P 1'
#
loop_
_entity.id
_entity.type
_entity.pdbx_description
1 polymer ?
#
loop_
_entity_poly.entity_id
_entity_poly.type
_entity_poly.pdbx_seq_one_letter_code
_entity_poly.pdbx_strand_id
1 'polypeptide(L)' 'MIEGACRHLVKDRLDLTGARWGLNGAEAILKLRALRSNGDFDEYWRFHLDKERHRVHEARFAHGTIPLAA' A
#
# COMPACT_ATOMS: atom_id res chain seq x y z
N MET A 1 4.07 18.89 -16.16
CA MET A 1 4.25 18.51 -14.73
C MET A 1 3.95 17.05 -14.41
N ILE A 2 3.30 16.28 -15.30
CA ILE A 2 2.98 14.85 -15.08
C ILE A 2 4.19 13.93 -15.36
N GLU A 3 4.98 14.21 -16.40
CA GLU A 3 6.17 13.40 -16.74
C GLU A 3 7.27 13.38 -15.67
N GLY A 4 7.45 14.49 -14.94
CA GLY A 4 8.43 14.57 -13.85
C GLY A 4 8.05 13.67 -12.66
N ALA A 5 6.76 13.66 -12.31
CA ALA A 5 6.23 12.78 -11.27
C ALA A 5 6.33 11.31 -11.69
N CYS A 6 5.85 10.94 -12.88
CA CYS A 6 5.94 9.56 -13.36
C CYS A 6 7.40 9.06 -13.46
N ARG A 7 8.33 9.90 -13.95
CA ARG A 7 9.76 9.55 -14.01
C ARG A 7 10.34 9.32 -12.62
N HIS A 8 10.05 10.18 -11.64
CA HIS A 8 10.55 10.00 -10.28
C HIS A 8 9.96 8.76 -9.59
N LEU A 9 8.65 8.54 -9.74
CA LEU A 9 7.94 7.41 -9.13
C LEU A 9 8.42 6.05 -9.64
N VAL A 10 8.67 5.94 -10.95
CA VAL A 10 9.12 4.71 -11.61
C VAL A 10 10.63 4.50 -11.44
N LYS A 11 11.45 5.51 -11.76
CA LYS A 11 12.90 5.36 -11.86
C LYS A 11 13.57 5.02 -10.52
N ASP A 12 13.07 5.54 -9.41
CA ASP A 12 13.75 5.40 -8.11
C ASP A 12 13.69 3.98 -7.51
N ARG A 13 12.88 3.05 -8.06
CA ARG A 13 12.83 1.65 -7.58
C ARG A 13 12.55 0.60 -8.65
N LEU A 14 11.88 0.94 -9.75
CA LEU A 14 11.67 -0.02 -10.85
C LEU A 14 12.90 -0.12 -11.76
N ASP A 15 13.77 0.88 -11.74
CA ASP A 15 15.06 0.90 -12.47
C ASP A 15 16.23 0.43 -11.60
N LEU A 16 15.94 -0.24 -10.46
CA LEU A 16 16.96 -0.85 -9.62
C LEU A 16 17.35 -2.22 -10.22
N THR A 17 18.56 -2.33 -10.74
CA THR A 17 19.08 -3.55 -11.35
C THR A 17 18.94 -4.74 -10.39
N GLY A 18 18.30 -5.82 -10.84
CA GLY A 18 18.08 -7.03 -10.04
C GLY A 18 16.76 -7.07 -9.26
N ALA A 19 15.95 -6.00 -9.28
CA ALA A 19 14.64 -6.02 -8.68
C ALA A 19 13.65 -6.80 -9.57
N ARG A 20 13.07 -7.88 -9.03
CA ARG A 20 12.05 -8.68 -9.72
C ARG A 20 10.68 -8.32 -9.18
N TRP A 21 9.84 -7.72 -10.02
CA TRP A 21 8.46 -7.36 -9.68
C TRP A 21 7.51 -8.07 -10.64
N GLY A 22 6.46 -8.70 -10.09
CA GLY A 22 5.28 -9.03 -10.88
C GLY A 22 4.43 -7.77 -11.11
N LEU A 23 3.60 -7.76 -12.16
CA LEU A 23 2.76 -6.62 -12.55
C LEU A 23 1.98 -6.04 -11.36
N ASN A 24 1.32 -6.90 -10.58
CA ASN A 24 0.54 -6.51 -9.41
C ASN A 24 1.39 -5.80 -8.34
N GLY A 25 2.62 -6.27 -8.12
CA GLY A 25 3.54 -5.66 -7.15
C GLY A 25 4.06 -4.30 -7.62
N ALA A 26 4.40 -4.19 -8.91
CA ALA A 26 4.84 -2.94 -9.50
C ALA A 26 3.73 -1.87 -9.44
N GLU A 27 2.50 -2.23 -9.78
CA GLU A 27 1.35 -1.32 -9.74
C GLU A 27 1.03 -0.85 -8.31
N ALA A 28 1.04 -1.77 -7.33
CA ALA A 28 0.81 -1.42 -5.93
C ALA A 28 1.83 -0.40 -5.41
N ILE A 29 3.11 -0.58 -5.74
CA ILE A 29 4.16 0.36 -5.35
C ILE A 29 3.99 1.73 -6.03
N LEU A 30 3.62 1.76 -7.30
CA LEU A 30 3.36 3.03 -8.00
C LEU A 30 2.22 3.81 -7.36
N LYS A 31 1.11 3.14 -7.02
CA LYS A 31 -0.03 3.76 -6.33
C LYS A 31 0.36 4.32 -4.96
N LEU A 32 1.09 3.55 -4.14
CA LEU A 32 1.57 4.02 -2.83
C LEU A 32 2.48 5.25 -2.93
N ARG A 33 3.34 5.29 -3.95
CA ARG A 33 4.23 6.44 -4.15
C ARG A 33 3.49 7.66 -4.68
N ALA A 34 2.48 7.49 -5.53
CA ALA A 34 1.63 8.57 -5.98
C ALA A 34 0.90 9.22 -4.79
N LEU A 35 0.35 8.40 -3.88
CA LEU A 35 -0.26 8.88 -2.63
C LEU A 35 0.74 9.67 -1.78
N ARG A 36 1.98 9.19 -1.65
CA ARG A 36 3.02 9.88 -0.89
C ARG A 36 3.47 11.19 -1.54
N SER A 37 3.54 11.24 -2.87
CA SER A 37 3.86 12.46 -3.61
C SER A 37 2.76 13.51 -3.51
N ASN A 38 1.50 13.07 -3.38
CA ASN A 38 0.35 13.96 -3.20
C ASN A 38 0.16 14.41 -1.75
N GLY A 39 0.81 13.76 -0.77
CA GLY A 39 0.66 14.05 0.65
C GLY A 39 -0.47 13.26 1.34
N ASP A 40 -1.25 12.49 0.59
CA ASP A 40 -2.44 11.76 1.08
C ASP A 40 -2.12 10.39 1.70
N PHE A 41 -0.83 10.08 1.87
CA PHE A 41 -0.40 8.77 2.34
C PHE A 41 -0.95 8.44 3.73
N ASP A 42 -0.95 9.39 4.66
CA ASP A 42 -1.39 9.15 6.04
C ASP A 42 -2.90 8.89 6.12
N GLU A 43 -3.70 9.58 5.32
CA GLU A 43 -5.14 9.36 5.22
C GLU A 43 -5.44 7.99 4.60
N TYR A 44 -4.80 7.68 3.48
CA TYR A 44 -4.90 6.37 2.85
C TYR A 44 -4.45 5.25 3.80
N TRP A 45 -3.37 5.45 4.56
CA TRP A 45 -2.83 4.44 5.47
C TRP A 45 -3.82 4.13 6.60
N ARG A 46 -4.47 5.15 7.17
CA ARG A 46 -5.53 4.97 8.16
C ARG A 46 -6.72 4.20 7.60
N PHE A 47 -7.17 4.55 6.39
CA PHE A 47 -8.24 3.81 5.71
C PHE A 47 -7.84 2.34 5.43
N HIS A 48 -6.62 2.12 4.96
CA HIS A 48 -6.12 0.78 4.65
C HIS A 48 -6.03 -0.10 5.89
N LEU A 49 -5.54 0.43 7.01
CA LEU A 49 -5.49 -0.27 8.29
C LEU A 49 -6.88 -0.61 8.82
N ASP A 50 -7.84 0.31 8.70
CA ASP A 50 -9.22 0.04 9.10
C ASP A 50 -9.84 -1.08 8.24
N LYS A 51 -9.64 -1.02 6.92
CA LYS A 51 -10.11 -2.07 6.00
C LYS A 51 -9.43 -3.42 6.22
N GLU A 52 -8.13 -3.44 6.48
CA GLU A 52 -7.42 -4.70 6.78
C GLU A 52 -7.84 -5.25 8.14
N ARG A 53 -8.09 -4.39 9.13
CA ARG A 53 -8.71 -4.80 10.40
C ARG A 53 -10.08 -5.41 10.14
N HIS A 54 -10.95 -4.75 9.38
CA HIS A 54 -12.25 -5.32 9.01
C HIS A 54 -12.09 -6.66 8.28
N ARG A 55 -11.20 -6.78 7.30
CA ARG A 55 -10.99 -8.00 6.52
C ARG A 55 -10.45 -9.16 7.35
N VAL A 56 -9.44 -8.90 8.20
CA VAL A 56 -8.85 -9.92 9.08
C VAL A 56 -9.84 -10.32 10.16
N HIS A 57 -10.64 -9.38 10.66
CA HIS A 57 -11.62 -9.67 11.71
C HIS A 57 -12.91 -10.30 11.19
N GLU A 58 -13.42 -9.94 10.01
CA GLU A 58 -14.58 -10.60 9.39
C GLU A 58 -14.26 -12.03 8.95
N ALA A 59 -13.04 -12.29 8.49
CA ALA A 59 -12.62 -13.63 8.07
C ALA A 59 -12.23 -14.56 9.24
N ARG A 60 -11.85 -14.01 10.41
CA ARG A 60 -11.42 -14.80 11.58
C ARG A 60 -12.40 -14.78 12.76
N PHE A 61 -13.27 -13.77 12.86
CA PHE A 61 -14.17 -13.56 13.99
C PHE A 61 -15.63 -13.42 13.55
N ALA A 62 -16.21 -14.50 13.04
CA ALA A 62 -17.68 -14.65 13.01
C ALA A 62 -18.34 -14.49 14.41
N HIS A 63 -17.55 -14.38 15.49
CA HIS A 63 -18.01 -14.18 16.87
C HIS A 63 -17.39 -12.98 17.62
N GLY A 64 -16.70 -12.05 16.94
CA GLY A 64 -16.37 -10.73 17.51
C GLY A 64 -15.38 -10.65 18.69
N THR A 65 -14.64 -11.71 19.05
CA THR A 65 -13.75 -11.68 20.23
C THR A 65 -12.28 -11.61 19.86
N ILE A 66 -11.63 -10.45 20.03
CA ILE A 66 -10.17 -10.31 19.94
C ILE A 66 -9.56 -10.94 21.21
N PRO A 67 -8.75 -12.02 21.13
CA PRO A 67 -8.08 -12.53 22.32
C PRO A 67 -7.02 -11.51 22.75
N LEU A 68 -7.14 -11.04 23.99
CA LEU A 68 -6.10 -10.28 24.66
C LEU A 68 -4.87 -11.19 24.73
N ALA A 69 -3.79 -10.82 24.06
CA ALA A 69 -2.54 -11.57 24.13
C ALA A 69 -2.08 -11.66 25.59
N ALA A 70 -1.87 -12.88 26.06
CA ALA A 70 -1.34 -13.22 27.39
C ALA A 70 0.16 -12.96 27.49
#